data_AF-A0A077DBQ8-F1
#
_entry.id   AF-A0A077DBQ8-F1
#
_cell.length_a   1.000
_cell.length_b   1.000
_cell.length_c   1.000
_cell.angle_alpha   90.00
_cell.angle_beta   90.00
_cell.angle_gamma   90.00
#
_symmetry.space_group_name_H-M   'P 1'
#
loop_
_entity.id
_entity.type
_entity.pdbx_description
1 polymer ?
#
loop_
_entity_poly.entity_id
_entity_poly.type
_entity_poly.pdbx_seq_one_letter_code
_entity_poly.pdbx_strand_id
1 'polypeptide(L)'
;MMFYTEKDLYQEFDQVYTDLNDVPFDALAISEEMREFNPYWFLRDSQGDLFGYLIEPFKEWQPRTYEYLSQGKFFYAMSKSDYPGTADDSTKFGIIVNDIVCYIGYTKYPYEKYQKDYSTIPLSILNSWLYRSDGWHVAEMGAYDIFRSVLPSIASYQMSPISSVIKKIVKKRRVLPEYTEFLEAKFNHPFRQSYHLEEFRGGKYFELRSLLDTRSTDDGGQTGFQLFVSSHNQERNVYVVPRLDIMQMKKLSDPAEAIDRYAAHLFSKAESEFNFLDYAEDF
;
A
#
# COMPACT_ATOMS: atom_id res chain seq x y z
N MET A 1 9.91 3.56 14.64
CA MET A 1 8.47 3.59 14.31
C MET A 1 7.70 3.03 15.50
N MET A 2 6.65 3.71 15.96
CA MET A 2 5.76 3.16 16.99
C MET A 2 4.64 2.42 16.27
N PHE A 3 4.47 1.13 16.55
CA PHE A 3 3.46 0.31 15.88
C PHE A 3 2.12 0.43 16.60
N TYR A 4 1.06 0.48 15.82
CA TYR A 4 -0.29 0.24 16.31
C TYR A 4 -0.43 -1.24 16.68
N THR A 5 -0.70 -1.49 17.95
CA THR A 5 -0.69 -2.80 18.59
C THR A 5 -2.08 -3.43 18.64
N GLU A 6 -2.16 -4.72 19.01
CA GLU A 6 -3.46 -5.35 19.24
C GLU A 6 -4.24 -4.62 20.34
N LYS A 7 -3.56 -4.12 21.37
CA LYS A 7 -4.21 -3.33 22.42
C LYS A 7 -4.87 -2.06 21.87
N ASP A 8 -4.20 -1.36 20.97
CA ASP A 8 -4.74 -0.13 20.37
C ASP A 8 -6.00 -0.44 19.54
N LEU A 9 -6.02 -1.57 18.85
CA LEU A 9 -7.18 -2.06 18.09
C LEU A 9 -8.44 -2.20 18.96
N TYR A 10 -8.30 -2.84 20.12
CA TYR A 10 -9.41 -3.01 21.07
C TYR A 10 -9.78 -1.72 21.81
N GLN A 11 -8.95 -0.67 21.73
CA GLN A 11 -9.27 0.65 22.27
C GLN A 11 -10.00 1.53 21.26
N GLU A 12 -9.69 1.39 19.97
CA GLU A 12 -10.30 2.19 18.89
C GLU A 12 -11.68 1.67 18.48
N PHE A 13 -11.85 0.34 18.43
CA PHE A 13 -13.09 -0.27 17.92
C PHE A 13 -13.97 -0.81 19.03
N ASP A 14 -15.29 -0.61 18.88
CA ASP A 14 -16.29 -1.11 19.85
C ASP A 14 -16.27 -2.64 19.92
N GLN A 15 -16.04 -3.28 18.77
CA GLN A 15 -16.09 -4.73 18.61
C GLN A 15 -14.96 -5.18 17.68
N VAL A 16 -14.22 -6.21 18.12
CA VAL A 16 -13.17 -6.85 17.34
C VAL A 16 -13.42 -8.36 17.35
N TYR A 17 -13.68 -8.90 16.17
CA TYR A 17 -13.96 -10.30 15.93
C TYR A 17 -12.72 -11.01 15.43
N THR A 18 -12.35 -12.10 16.08
CA THR A 18 -11.27 -12.98 15.59
C THR A 18 -11.75 -14.37 15.21
N ASP A 19 -12.94 -14.76 15.66
CA ASP A 19 -13.75 -15.75 14.95
C ASP A 19 -14.62 -14.98 13.96
N LEU A 20 -14.35 -15.15 12.67
CA LEU A 20 -14.94 -14.33 11.62
C LEU A 20 -16.35 -14.79 11.25
N ASN A 21 -16.79 -15.94 11.77
CA ASN A 21 -18.18 -16.40 11.64
C ASN A 21 -19.15 -15.59 12.53
N ASP A 22 -18.62 -14.91 13.55
CA ASP A 22 -19.42 -14.13 14.50
C ASP A 22 -19.72 -12.71 14.01
N VAL A 23 -19.17 -12.31 12.85
CA VAL A 23 -19.32 -10.94 12.32
C VAL A 23 -20.78 -10.71 11.89
N PRO A 24 -21.50 -9.75 12.49
CA PRO A 24 -22.91 -9.53 12.22
C PRO A 24 -23.12 -8.62 11.00
N PHE A 25 -22.68 -9.07 9.82
CA PHE A 25 -22.61 -8.24 8.62
C PHE A 25 -23.95 -7.62 8.20
N ASP A 26 -25.04 -8.38 8.31
CA ASP A 26 -26.38 -7.91 7.95
C ASP A 26 -26.87 -6.77 8.87
N ALA A 27 -26.33 -6.67 10.09
CA ALA A 27 -26.68 -5.63 11.05
C ALA A 27 -25.83 -4.34 10.89
N LEU A 28 -24.90 -4.30 9.93
CA LEU A 28 -24.09 -3.11 9.66
C LEU A 28 -24.91 -2.03 8.94
N ALA A 29 -24.89 -0.81 9.45
CA ALA A 29 -25.46 0.35 8.80
C ALA A 29 -24.43 0.91 7.81
N ILE A 30 -24.35 0.33 6.62
CA ILE A 30 -23.44 0.76 5.55
C ILE A 30 -24.26 0.98 4.28
N SER A 31 -24.04 2.11 3.62
CA SER A 31 -24.62 2.45 2.31
C SER A 31 -24.35 1.37 1.27
N GLU A 32 -25.26 1.22 0.30
CA GLU A 32 -25.16 0.16 -0.72
C GLU A 32 -23.85 0.26 -1.53
N GLU A 33 -23.45 1.48 -1.89
CA GLU A 33 -22.19 1.73 -2.58
C GLU A 33 -20.98 1.28 -1.75
N MET A 34 -20.92 1.64 -0.47
CA MET A 34 -19.80 1.25 0.41
C MET A 34 -19.82 -0.23 0.77
N ARG A 35 -20.99 -0.90 0.77
CA ARG A 35 -21.10 -2.35 0.97
C ARG A 35 -20.39 -3.14 -0.11
N GLU A 36 -20.38 -2.66 -1.36
CA GLU A 36 -19.66 -3.34 -2.45
C GLU A 36 -18.15 -3.37 -2.27
N PHE A 37 -17.60 -2.44 -1.47
CA PHE A 37 -16.18 -2.36 -1.16
C PHE A 37 -15.85 -2.84 0.26
N ASN A 38 -16.84 -3.37 1.00
CA ASN A 38 -16.62 -3.80 2.36
C ASN A 38 -15.70 -5.03 2.43
N PRO A 39 -14.71 -5.06 3.34
CA PRO A 39 -13.83 -6.21 3.49
C PRO A 39 -14.50 -7.54 3.86
N TYR A 40 -15.76 -7.55 4.28
CA TYR A 40 -16.55 -8.76 4.47
C TYR A 40 -16.57 -9.68 3.24
N TRP A 41 -16.44 -9.12 2.04
CA TRP A 41 -16.35 -9.91 0.82
C TRP A 41 -15.14 -10.86 0.79
N PHE A 42 -14.05 -10.57 1.52
CA PHE A 42 -12.99 -11.55 1.72
C PHE A 42 -13.49 -12.82 2.43
N LEU A 43 -14.29 -12.66 3.48
CA LEU A 43 -14.85 -13.78 4.25
C LEU A 43 -15.74 -14.64 3.35
N ARG A 44 -16.56 -14.00 2.53
CA ARG A 44 -17.44 -14.68 1.58
C ARG A 44 -16.67 -15.38 0.47
N ASP A 45 -15.74 -14.69 -0.18
CA ASP A 45 -15.05 -15.17 -1.37
C ASP A 45 -14.00 -16.26 -1.04
N SER A 46 -13.47 -16.25 0.19
CA SER A 46 -12.55 -17.29 0.68
C SER A 46 -13.22 -18.62 0.99
N GLN A 47 -14.55 -18.67 1.05
CA GLN A 47 -15.32 -19.89 1.36
C GLN A 47 -14.86 -20.60 2.66
N GLY A 48 -14.43 -19.81 3.64
CA GLY A 48 -13.96 -20.32 4.94
C GLY A 48 -12.45 -20.59 5.03
N ASP A 49 -11.68 -20.45 3.95
CA ASP A 49 -10.22 -20.58 3.96
C ASP A 49 -9.53 -19.24 3.61
N LEU A 50 -9.59 -18.29 4.54
CA LEU A 50 -8.91 -17.00 4.37
C LEU A 50 -7.39 -17.11 4.28
N PHE A 51 -6.82 -18.11 4.96
CA PHE A 51 -5.39 -18.35 4.90
C PHE A 51 -4.97 -18.74 3.48
N GLY A 52 -5.64 -19.72 2.89
CA GLY A 52 -5.43 -20.10 1.49
C GLY A 52 -5.75 -18.96 0.51
N TYR A 53 -6.75 -18.14 0.84
CA TYR A 53 -7.18 -17.05 -0.02
C TYR A 53 -6.22 -15.85 -0.03
N LEU A 54 -5.65 -15.47 1.12
CA LEU A 54 -4.83 -14.25 1.25
C LEU A 54 -3.34 -14.52 1.52
N ILE A 55 -2.99 -15.60 2.23
CA ILE A 55 -1.63 -15.82 2.75
C ILE A 55 -0.83 -16.83 1.93
N GLU A 56 -1.44 -17.94 1.50
CA GLU A 56 -0.76 -18.96 0.66
C GLU A 56 -0.01 -18.38 -0.56
N PRO A 57 -0.52 -17.37 -1.29
CA PRO A 57 0.22 -16.79 -2.41
C PRO A 57 1.61 -16.23 -2.03
N PHE A 58 1.81 -15.78 -0.79
CA PHE A 58 3.11 -15.29 -0.35
C PHE A 58 4.18 -16.38 -0.29
N LYS A 59 3.79 -17.65 -0.12
CA LYS A 59 4.73 -18.78 0.04
C LYS A 59 5.70 -18.91 -1.14
N GLU A 60 5.22 -18.64 -2.35
CA GLU A 60 6.03 -18.70 -3.57
C GLU A 60 6.78 -17.38 -3.82
N TRP A 61 6.10 -16.24 -3.63
CA TRP A 61 6.57 -14.94 -4.13
C TRP A 61 7.29 -14.08 -3.09
N GLN A 62 7.03 -14.31 -1.80
CA GLN A 62 7.49 -13.53 -0.64
C GLN A 62 7.66 -14.46 0.59
N PRO A 63 8.53 -15.48 0.50
CA PRO A 63 8.60 -16.56 1.50
C PRO A 63 8.98 -16.10 2.90
N ARG A 64 9.80 -15.05 3.06
CA ARG A 64 10.18 -14.55 4.39
C ARG A 64 9.00 -13.86 5.06
N THR A 65 8.24 -13.10 4.30
CA THR A 65 7.00 -12.47 4.74
C THR A 65 5.96 -13.52 5.11
N TYR A 66 5.84 -14.58 4.30
CA TYR A 66 4.95 -15.71 4.57
C TYR A 66 5.22 -16.36 5.94
N GLU A 67 6.48 -16.51 6.35
CA GLU A 67 6.82 -17.05 7.68
C GLU A 67 6.18 -16.27 8.84
N TYR A 68 6.10 -14.94 8.72
CA TYR A 68 5.44 -14.09 9.71
C TYR A 68 3.91 -14.09 9.55
N LEU A 69 3.42 -13.89 8.33
CA LEU A 69 1.98 -13.86 8.05
C LEU A 69 1.29 -15.18 8.43
N SER A 70 1.99 -16.31 8.27
CA SER A 70 1.45 -17.63 8.58
C SER A 70 1.16 -17.85 10.07
N GLN A 71 1.77 -17.04 10.94
CA GLN A 71 1.54 -17.04 12.38
C GLN A 71 0.56 -15.95 12.81
N GLY A 72 0.11 -15.13 11.87
CA GLY A 72 -0.78 -14.01 12.14
C GLY A 72 -2.20 -14.44 12.41
N LYS A 73 -2.94 -13.56 13.08
CA LYS A 73 -4.33 -13.76 13.47
C LYS A 73 -5.22 -12.76 12.74
N PHE A 74 -6.11 -13.26 11.86
CA PHE A 74 -7.08 -12.38 11.19
C PHE A 74 -8.07 -11.77 12.18
N PHE A 75 -8.56 -10.58 11.84
CA PHE A 75 -9.61 -9.91 12.59
C PHE A 75 -10.55 -9.12 11.67
N TYR A 76 -11.75 -8.87 12.18
CA TYR A 76 -12.69 -7.90 11.66
C TYR A 76 -13.11 -6.97 12.81
N ALA A 77 -12.81 -5.69 12.69
CA ALA A 77 -13.12 -4.68 13.70
C ALA A 77 -14.23 -3.75 13.20
N MET A 78 -15.12 -3.32 14.09
CA MET A 78 -16.19 -2.40 13.77
C MET A 78 -16.54 -1.45 14.91
N SER A 79 -17.02 -0.26 14.55
CA SER A 79 -17.64 0.70 15.47
C SER A 79 -18.93 1.20 14.87
N LYS A 80 -19.97 1.34 15.72
CA LYS A 80 -21.26 1.85 15.26
C LYS A 80 -21.17 3.35 15.02
N SER A 81 -21.83 3.80 13.95
CA SER A 81 -21.99 5.23 13.70
C SER A 81 -22.88 5.87 14.77
N ASP A 82 -22.44 6.99 15.33
CA ASP A 82 -23.28 7.84 16.21
C ASP A 82 -24.47 8.47 15.46
N TYR A 83 -24.45 8.44 14.12
CA TYR A 83 -25.48 8.98 13.25
C TYR A 83 -25.98 7.94 12.23
N PRO A 84 -26.69 6.89 12.67
CA PRO A 84 -27.19 5.84 11.79
C PRO A 84 -28.06 6.42 10.66
N GLY A 85 -27.76 6.02 9.41
CA GLY A 85 -28.46 6.50 8.21
C GLY A 85 -27.93 7.80 7.62
N THR A 86 -27.03 8.51 8.32
CA THR A 86 -26.30 9.68 7.78
C THR A 86 -24.82 9.37 7.56
N ALA A 87 -24.23 8.55 8.43
CA ALA A 87 -22.87 8.05 8.30
C ALA A 87 -22.84 6.53 8.47
N ASP A 88 -21.98 5.88 7.69
CA ASP A 88 -21.79 4.44 7.70
C ASP A 88 -21.06 3.98 8.97
N ASP A 89 -21.32 2.75 9.40
CA ASP A 89 -20.52 2.07 10.43
C ASP A 89 -19.06 1.96 9.95
N SER A 90 -18.12 2.20 10.86
CA SER A 90 -16.69 2.04 10.56
C SER A 90 -16.33 0.56 10.65
N THR A 91 -15.65 0.04 9.63
CA THR A 91 -15.19 -1.36 9.62
C THR A 91 -13.77 -1.47 9.12
N LYS A 92 -12.97 -2.35 9.73
CA LYS A 92 -11.62 -2.71 9.28
C LYS A 92 -11.46 -4.23 9.30
N PHE A 93 -10.77 -4.74 8.29
CA PHE A 93 -10.33 -6.13 8.26
C PHE A 93 -8.82 -6.16 8.15
N GLY A 94 -8.20 -7.16 8.75
CA GLY A 94 -6.76 -7.22 8.78
C GLY A 94 -6.21 -8.47 9.44
N ILE A 95 -4.91 -8.45 9.66
CA ILE A 95 -4.16 -9.48 10.36
C ILE A 95 -3.28 -8.85 11.43
N ILE A 96 -3.20 -9.49 12.59
CA ILE A 96 -2.28 -9.13 13.67
C ILE A 96 -1.07 -10.05 13.54
N VAL A 97 0.12 -9.47 13.38
CA VAL A 97 1.37 -10.21 13.19
C VAL A 97 2.38 -9.69 14.17
N ASN A 98 2.83 -10.54 15.11
CA ASN A 98 3.76 -10.15 16.16
C ASN A 98 3.33 -8.86 16.89
N ASP A 99 2.03 -8.74 17.20
CA ASP A 99 1.44 -7.55 17.83
C ASP A 99 1.62 -6.26 16.99
N ILE A 100 1.70 -6.39 15.67
CA ILE A 100 1.52 -5.30 14.70
C ILE A 100 0.19 -5.53 14.01
N VAL A 101 -0.68 -4.54 14.05
CA VAL A 101 -1.96 -4.59 13.35
C VAL A 101 -1.74 -4.12 11.90
N CYS A 102 -2.13 -4.96 10.95
CA CYS A 102 -2.11 -4.64 9.53
C CYS A 102 -3.51 -4.74 8.96
N TYR A 103 -3.98 -3.66 8.36
CA TYR A 103 -5.24 -3.61 7.64
C TYR A 103 -5.06 -4.08 6.19
N ILE A 104 -6.07 -4.79 5.68
CA ILE A 104 -6.10 -5.32 4.32
C ILE A 104 -7.31 -4.71 3.61
N GLY A 105 -7.03 -3.92 2.57
CA GLY A 105 -8.05 -3.28 1.76
C GLY A 105 -8.70 -4.27 0.80
N TYR A 106 -10.03 -4.27 0.75
CA TYR A 106 -10.77 -5.02 -0.26
C TYR A 106 -10.98 -4.19 -1.52
N THR A 107 -10.99 -4.87 -2.67
CA THR A 107 -11.43 -4.28 -3.94
C THR A 107 -12.27 -5.29 -4.69
N LYS A 108 -13.35 -4.81 -5.32
CA LYS A 108 -14.12 -5.60 -6.29
C LYS A 108 -13.38 -5.77 -7.63
N TYR A 109 -12.25 -5.08 -7.81
CA TYR A 109 -11.42 -5.10 -9.00
C TYR A 109 -10.02 -5.70 -8.75
N PRO A 110 -9.91 -6.92 -8.17
CA PRO A 110 -8.62 -7.48 -7.80
C PRO A 110 -7.77 -7.82 -9.03
N TYR A 111 -6.45 -7.82 -8.88
CA TYR A 111 -5.52 -8.19 -9.95
C TYR A 111 -5.84 -9.57 -10.56
N GLU A 112 -6.24 -10.55 -9.74
CA GLU A 112 -6.68 -11.88 -10.19
C GLU A 112 -7.68 -11.83 -11.37
N LYS A 113 -8.59 -10.84 -11.36
CA LYS A 113 -9.65 -10.67 -12.38
C LYS A 113 -9.36 -9.53 -13.37
N TYR A 114 -8.58 -8.51 -12.97
CA TYR A 114 -8.41 -7.24 -13.70
C TYR A 114 -6.95 -6.96 -14.07
N GLN A 115 -6.22 -7.97 -14.56
CA GLN A 115 -4.76 -7.92 -14.76
C GLN A 115 -4.22 -6.71 -15.56
N LYS A 116 -4.99 -6.19 -16.52
CA LYS A 116 -4.54 -5.08 -17.40
C LYS A 116 -4.32 -3.78 -16.63
N ASP A 117 -5.06 -3.56 -15.55
CA ASP A 117 -5.05 -2.31 -14.77
C ASP A 117 -3.77 -2.20 -13.92
N TYR A 118 -3.01 -3.29 -13.81
CA TYR A 118 -1.83 -3.44 -12.96
C TYR A 118 -0.55 -3.68 -13.77
N SER A 119 -0.50 -3.25 -15.03
CA SER A 119 0.58 -3.58 -15.97
C SER A 119 1.97 -3.03 -15.59
N THR A 120 2.05 -2.12 -14.62
CA THR A 120 3.27 -1.41 -14.21
C THR A 120 3.93 -1.99 -12.95
N ILE A 121 3.24 -2.84 -12.19
CA ILE A 121 3.72 -3.37 -10.91
C ILE A 121 4.39 -4.74 -11.13
N PRO A 122 5.50 -5.08 -10.45
CA PRO A 122 6.11 -6.41 -10.56
C PRO A 122 5.12 -7.54 -10.29
N LEU A 123 5.22 -8.63 -11.08
CA LEU A 123 4.34 -9.79 -10.94
C LEU A 123 4.45 -10.45 -9.56
N SER A 124 5.64 -10.46 -8.95
CA SER A 124 5.83 -10.98 -7.59
C SER A 124 4.98 -10.24 -6.56
N ILE A 125 4.87 -8.93 -6.68
CA ILE A 125 4.05 -8.09 -5.78
C ILE A 125 2.56 -8.25 -6.09
N LEU A 126 2.21 -8.39 -7.37
CA LEU A 126 0.84 -8.64 -7.80
C LEU A 126 0.33 -10.02 -7.40
N ASN A 127 1.17 -11.05 -7.44
CA ASN A 127 0.80 -12.42 -7.06
C ASN A 127 0.92 -12.69 -5.55
N SER A 128 1.37 -11.72 -4.76
CA SER A 128 1.40 -11.81 -3.28
C SER A 128 0.48 -10.75 -2.67
N TRP A 129 1.00 -9.55 -2.44
CA TRP A 129 0.34 -8.45 -1.77
C TRP A 129 -1.00 -8.07 -2.41
N LEU A 130 -1.04 -7.97 -3.74
CA LEU A 130 -2.14 -7.32 -4.46
C LEU A 130 -3.00 -8.32 -5.26
N TYR A 131 -2.83 -9.62 -5.02
CA TYR A 131 -3.46 -10.66 -5.84
C TYR A 131 -4.99 -10.56 -5.78
N ARG A 132 -5.50 -10.37 -4.56
CA ARG A 132 -6.93 -10.28 -4.26
C ARG A 132 -7.29 -9.06 -3.41
N SER A 133 -6.32 -8.20 -3.09
CA SER A 133 -6.50 -7.04 -2.22
C SER A 133 -6.24 -5.73 -2.96
N ASP A 134 -6.79 -4.64 -2.44
CA ASP A 134 -6.45 -3.27 -2.86
C ASP A 134 -5.13 -2.78 -2.23
N GLY A 135 -4.58 -3.55 -1.29
CA GLY A 135 -3.36 -3.22 -0.61
C GLY A 135 -3.39 -3.55 0.86
N TRP A 136 -2.20 -3.51 1.42
CA TRP A 136 -1.94 -3.78 2.83
C TRP A 136 -1.40 -2.51 3.46
N HIS A 137 -1.73 -2.28 4.71
CA HIS A 137 -1.16 -1.16 5.44
C HIS A 137 -0.95 -1.47 6.91
N VAL A 138 0.13 -0.96 7.48
CA VAL A 138 0.28 -0.92 8.93
C VAL A 138 -0.79 0.03 9.47
N ALA A 139 -1.53 -0.41 10.47
CA ALA A 139 -2.54 0.41 11.12
C ALA A 139 -1.88 1.60 11.82
N GLU A 140 -2.56 2.75 11.80
CA GLU A 140 -2.15 3.96 12.49
C GLU A 140 -3.38 4.72 12.98
N MET A 141 -3.20 5.59 13.97
CA MET A 141 -4.28 6.42 14.49
C MET A 141 -4.56 7.61 13.56
N GLY A 142 -5.81 7.74 13.11
CA GLY A 142 -6.31 8.87 12.33
C GLY A 142 -6.17 8.72 10.80
N ALA A 143 -6.90 9.57 10.06
CA ALA A 143 -6.86 9.65 8.61
C ALA A 143 -6.12 10.92 8.16
N TYR A 144 -5.30 10.83 7.12
CA TYR A 144 -4.50 11.95 6.63
C TYR A 144 -4.52 12.05 5.09
N ASP A 145 -4.21 13.25 4.58
CA ASP A 145 -4.31 13.62 3.16
C ASP A 145 -3.43 12.82 2.19
N ILE A 146 -2.39 12.12 2.68
CA ILE A 146 -1.54 11.24 1.88
C ILE A 146 -1.59 9.86 2.50
N PHE A 147 -2.14 8.91 1.75
CA PHE A 147 -2.15 7.52 2.18
C PHE A 147 -0.73 6.93 2.10
N ARG A 148 -0.18 6.54 3.25
CA ARG A 148 1.10 5.84 3.38
C ARG A 148 0.83 4.50 4.02
N SER A 149 0.91 3.45 3.23
CA SER A 149 0.59 2.12 3.69
C SER A 149 1.71 1.47 4.51
N VAL A 150 2.97 1.92 4.37
CA VAL A 150 4.17 1.24 4.91
C VAL A 150 4.40 -0.16 4.29
N LEU A 151 3.39 -0.76 3.65
CA LEU A 151 3.38 -2.01 2.88
C LEU A 151 2.85 -1.77 1.44
N PRO A 152 2.98 -2.71 0.50
CA PRO A 152 2.51 -2.49 -0.87
C PRO A 152 0.99 -2.25 -0.95
N SER A 153 0.59 -1.19 -1.66
CA SER A 153 -0.84 -0.83 -1.82
C SER A 153 -1.17 -0.17 -3.16
N ILE A 154 -2.30 -0.59 -3.75
CA ILE A 154 -2.89 0.06 -4.92
C ILE A 154 -3.53 1.39 -4.56
N ALA A 155 -4.17 1.51 -3.40
CA ALA A 155 -4.63 2.80 -2.91
C ALA A 155 -3.48 3.83 -2.86
N SER A 156 -2.31 3.44 -2.35
CA SER A 156 -1.09 4.28 -2.44
C SER A 156 -0.75 4.60 -3.90
N TYR A 157 -0.70 3.61 -4.78
CA TYR A 157 -0.39 3.82 -6.20
C TYR A 157 -1.36 4.80 -6.89
N GLN A 158 -2.66 4.65 -6.66
CA GLN A 158 -3.70 5.46 -7.27
C GLN A 158 -3.69 6.90 -6.74
N MET A 159 -3.44 7.07 -5.44
CA MET A 159 -3.55 8.36 -4.75
C MET A 159 -2.25 9.15 -4.66
N SER A 160 -1.09 8.50 -4.82
CA SER A 160 0.21 9.10 -4.48
C SER A 160 1.16 9.12 -5.68
N PRO A 161 0.92 10.00 -6.68
CA PRO A 161 1.95 10.32 -7.65
C PRO A 161 3.15 10.97 -6.96
N ILE A 162 4.34 10.89 -7.57
CA ILE A 162 5.59 11.38 -6.97
C ILE A 162 5.52 12.84 -6.49
N SER A 163 4.76 13.69 -7.18
CA SER A 163 4.53 15.09 -6.81
C SER A 163 3.70 15.28 -5.54
N SER A 164 2.84 14.32 -5.19
CA SER A 164 2.07 14.32 -3.93
C SER A 164 2.93 13.84 -2.76
N VAL A 165 3.82 12.85 -3.01
CA VAL A 165 4.71 12.27 -1.98
C VAL A 165 5.88 13.21 -1.66
N ILE A 166 6.52 13.76 -2.70
CA ILE A 166 7.70 14.61 -2.58
C ILE A 166 7.33 16.06 -2.88
N LYS A 167 6.52 16.69 -2.00
CA LYS A 167 5.97 18.04 -2.23
C LYS A 167 7.02 19.11 -2.58
N LYS A 168 8.26 18.97 -2.10
CA LYS A 168 9.34 19.94 -2.37
C LYS A 168 9.71 20.09 -3.85
N ILE A 169 9.40 19.10 -4.70
CA ILE A 169 9.69 19.19 -6.14
C ILE A 169 8.69 20.04 -6.92
N VAL A 170 7.59 20.47 -6.28
CA VAL A 170 6.46 21.13 -6.95
C VAL A 170 6.41 22.61 -6.60
N LYS A 171 6.27 23.47 -7.63
CA LYS A 171 5.98 24.90 -7.47
C LYS A 171 4.90 25.31 -8.47
N LYS A 172 3.88 26.04 -8.00
CA LYS A 172 2.75 26.51 -8.83
C LYS A 172 2.12 25.38 -9.66
N ARG A 173 1.87 24.23 -9.03
CA ARG A 173 1.25 23.01 -9.64
C ARG A 173 2.09 22.33 -10.74
N ARG A 174 3.38 22.66 -10.87
CA ARG A 174 4.32 22.00 -11.78
C ARG A 174 5.52 21.48 -11.02
N VAL A 175 6.06 20.35 -11.47
CA VAL A 175 7.39 19.90 -11.04
C VAL A 175 8.44 20.88 -11.55
N LEU A 176 9.42 21.22 -10.70
CA LEU A 176 10.48 22.16 -11.03
C LEU A 176 11.37 21.64 -12.18
N PRO A 177 11.97 22.53 -12.98
CA PRO A 177 12.77 22.14 -14.15
C PRO A 177 13.89 21.16 -13.81
N GLU A 178 14.65 21.39 -12.73
CA GLU A 178 15.79 20.55 -12.37
C GLU A 178 15.41 19.09 -12.11
N TYR A 179 14.24 18.84 -11.51
CA TYR A 179 13.75 17.48 -11.26
C TYR A 179 13.12 16.86 -12.51
N THR A 180 12.49 17.69 -13.34
CA THR A 180 11.96 17.25 -14.63
C THR A 180 13.08 16.81 -15.55
N GLU A 181 14.10 17.65 -15.73
CA GLU A 181 15.28 17.35 -16.56
C GLU A 181 16.00 16.09 -16.07
N PHE A 182 16.17 15.94 -14.76
CA PHE A 182 16.75 14.73 -14.17
C PHE A 182 15.93 13.47 -14.51
N LEU A 183 14.61 13.50 -14.29
CA LEU A 183 13.74 12.35 -14.56
C LEU A 183 13.65 12.02 -16.05
N GLU A 184 13.52 13.02 -16.91
CA GLU A 184 13.47 12.81 -18.35
C GLU A 184 14.79 12.27 -18.90
N ALA A 185 15.93 12.70 -18.35
CA ALA A 185 17.23 12.14 -18.70
C ALA A 185 17.38 10.69 -18.22
N LYS A 186 16.99 10.39 -16.96
CA LYS A 186 17.06 9.03 -16.38
C LYS A 186 16.20 8.01 -17.12
N PHE A 187 15.00 8.41 -17.52
CA PHE A 187 14.04 7.51 -18.19
C PHE A 187 14.09 7.63 -19.72
N ASN A 188 14.83 8.60 -20.27
CA ASN A 188 14.85 8.92 -21.69
C ASN A 188 13.42 9.05 -22.28
N HIS A 189 12.53 9.70 -21.53
CA HIS A 189 11.10 9.82 -21.88
C HIS A 189 10.49 11.06 -21.23
N PRO A 190 9.49 11.72 -21.85
CA PRO A 190 8.84 12.88 -21.25
C PRO A 190 8.14 12.56 -19.92
N PHE A 191 8.34 13.39 -18.90
CA PHE A 191 7.77 13.19 -17.58
C PHE A 191 6.51 14.03 -17.36
N ARG A 192 5.52 13.48 -16.65
CA ARG A 192 4.29 14.20 -16.32
C ARG A 192 4.51 15.24 -15.23
N GLN A 193 4.71 16.50 -15.61
CA GLN A 193 5.02 17.58 -14.68
C GLN A 193 3.81 18.10 -13.88
N SER A 194 2.57 17.83 -14.32
CA SER A 194 1.36 18.28 -13.62
C SER A 194 0.16 17.35 -13.85
N TYR A 195 -0.67 17.22 -12.82
CA TYR A 195 -1.98 16.56 -12.89
C TYR A 195 -3.13 17.54 -13.14
N HIS A 196 -2.89 18.84 -12.98
CA HIS A 196 -3.92 19.88 -13.01
C HIS A 196 -3.99 20.64 -14.34
N LEU A 197 -2.93 20.57 -15.14
CA LEU A 197 -2.79 21.32 -16.38
C LEU A 197 -3.09 20.42 -17.58
N GLU A 198 -3.88 20.93 -18.52
CA GLU A 198 -4.37 20.16 -19.67
C GLU A 198 -3.26 19.69 -20.61
N GLU A 199 -2.18 20.46 -20.76
CA GLU A 199 -1.05 20.10 -21.64
C GLU A 199 -0.33 18.81 -21.22
N PHE A 200 -0.45 18.43 -19.94
CA PHE A 200 0.10 17.19 -19.38
C PHE A 200 -0.94 16.07 -19.27
N ARG A 201 -2.12 16.23 -19.90
CA ARG A 201 -3.11 15.17 -20.04
C ARG A 201 -2.80 14.38 -21.32
N GLY A 202 -2.47 13.09 -21.18
CA GLY A 202 -2.26 12.18 -22.31
C GLY A 202 -1.17 11.14 -22.06
N GLY A 203 -1.19 10.04 -22.81
CA GLY A 203 -0.30 8.89 -22.63
C GLY A 203 1.13 9.04 -23.16
N LYS A 204 1.55 10.26 -23.53
CA LYS A 204 2.93 10.55 -23.99
C LYS A 204 3.92 10.84 -22.86
N TYR A 205 3.40 11.01 -21.64
CA TYR A 205 4.20 11.27 -20.45
C TYR A 205 4.19 10.03 -19.57
N PHE A 206 5.36 9.65 -19.04
CA PHE A 206 5.40 8.67 -17.97
C PHE A 206 5.12 9.34 -16.62
N GLU A 207 4.67 8.54 -15.66
CA GLU A 207 4.50 8.94 -14.28
C GLU A 207 5.10 7.91 -13.33
N LEU A 208 5.52 8.39 -12.17
CA LEU A 208 5.98 7.60 -11.04
C LEU A 208 4.91 7.65 -9.95
N ARG A 209 4.47 6.47 -9.50
CA ARG A 209 3.43 6.32 -8.49
C ARG A 209 3.94 5.46 -7.34
N SER A 210 3.65 5.90 -6.12
CA SER A 210 4.15 5.28 -4.91
C SER A 210 3.48 3.93 -4.68
N LEU A 211 4.26 2.86 -4.75
CA LEU A 211 3.84 1.52 -4.34
C LEU A 211 3.88 1.38 -2.82
N LEU A 212 4.87 2.01 -2.18
CA LEU A 212 5.15 1.91 -0.75
C LEU A 212 5.94 3.15 -0.28
N ASP A 213 5.56 3.72 0.86
CA ASP A 213 6.32 4.75 1.59
C ASP A 213 6.55 4.23 3.00
N THR A 214 7.81 4.06 3.42
CA THR A 214 8.15 3.45 4.73
C THR A 214 7.88 4.38 5.91
N ARG A 215 7.56 5.64 5.66
CA ARG A 215 7.25 6.60 6.72
C ARG A 215 5.86 6.36 7.26
N SER A 216 5.69 6.54 8.56
CA SER A 216 4.36 6.63 9.16
C SER A 216 3.59 7.81 8.59
N THR A 217 2.26 7.80 8.72
CA THR A 217 1.41 8.83 8.12
C THR A 217 1.62 10.21 8.75
N ASP A 218 1.98 10.25 10.03
CA ASP A 218 2.30 11.47 10.78
C ASP A 218 3.74 11.99 10.55
N ASP A 219 4.62 11.19 9.93
CA ASP A 219 6.02 11.56 9.69
C ASP A 219 6.16 12.55 8.53
N GLY A 220 6.06 13.85 8.82
CA GLY A 220 6.36 14.92 7.87
C GLY A 220 7.85 15.06 7.50
N GLY A 221 8.73 14.23 8.07
CA GLY A 221 10.18 14.28 7.91
C GLY A 221 10.70 13.84 6.55
N GLN A 222 12.02 13.97 6.39
CA GLN A 222 12.79 13.55 5.20
C GLN A 222 13.54 12.23 5.45
N THR A 223 12.92 11.32 6.20
CA THR A 223 13.42 9.98 6.54
C THR A 223 12.81 8.91 5.65
N GLY A 224 13.21 7.66 5.80
CA GLY A 224 12.59 6.54 5.10
C GLY A 224 12.95 6.42 3.63
N PHE A 225 12.28 5.45 3.00
CA PHE A 225 12.41 5.10 1.60
C PHE A 225 11.02 5.11 0.96
N GLN A 226 10.97 5.59 -0.28
CA GLN A 226 9.77 5.59 -1.08
C GLN A 226 10.01 4.75 -2.33
N LEU A 227 9.19 3.72 -2.53
CA LEU A 227 9.23 2.85 -3.69
C LEU A 227 8.19 3.30 -4.71
N PHE A 228 8.64 3.60 -5.91
CA PHE A 228 7.81 4.02 -7.02
C PHE A 228 7.83 2.98 -8.13
N VAL A 229 6.68 2.77 -8.77
CA VAL A 229 6.60 2.09 -10.07
C VAL A 229 6.38 3.12 -11.16
N SER A 230 6.94 2.84 -12.34
CA SER A 230 6.83 3.73 -13.50
C SER A 230 5.79 3.22 -14.48
N SER A 231 5.04 4.14 -15.07
CA SER A 231 4.19 3.83 -16.23
C SER A 231 5.00 3.66 -17.53
N HIS A 232 6.33 3.80 -17.47
CA HIS A 232 7.23 3.68 -18.60
C HIS A 232 7.52 2.21 -18.98
N ASN A 233 7.53 1.93 -20.29
CA ASN A 233 8.04 0.73 -20.98
C ASN A 233 7.61 -0.67 -20.52
N GLN A 234 6.59 -0.82 -19.67
CA GLN A 234 6.05 -2.13 -19.23
C GLN A 234 7.08 -3.06 -18.54
N GLU A 235 8.29 -2.58 -18.24
CA GLU A 235 9.37 -3.36 -17.62
C GLU A 235 9.08 -3.74 -16.16
N ARG A 236 8.04 -3.15 -15.56
CA ARG A 236 7.61 -3.39 -14.17
C ARG A 236 8.73 -3.17 -13.15
N ASN A 237 9.59 -2.18 -13.41
CA ASN A 237 10.66 -1.79 -12.50
C ASN A 237 10.11 -1.09 -11.25
N VAL A 238 10.83 -1.23 -10.14
CA VAL A 238 10.60 -0.47 -8.91
C VAL A 238 11.81 0.41 -8.65
N TYR A 239 11.55 1.68 -8.36
CA TYR A 239 12.56 2.70 -8.09
C TYR A 239 12.50 3.10 -6.63
N VAL A 240 13.64 3.11 -5.96
CA VAL A 240 13.78 3.56 -4.59
C VAL A 240 14.26 5.00 -4.56
N VAL A 241 13.56 5.83 -3.78
CA VAL A 241 13.96 7.19 -3.45
C VAL A 241 14.26 7.25 -1.95
N PRO A 242 15.53 7.43 -1.55
CA PRO A 242 15.87 7.60 -0.14
C PRO A 242 15.56 9.03 0.32
N ARG A 243 15.00 9.18 1.51
CA ARG A 243 14.88 10.48 2.21
C ARG A 243 14.17 11.57 1.39
N LEU A 244 13.19 11.18 0.57
CA LEU A 244 12.52 12.07 -0.37
C LEU A 244 13.47 12.80 -1.33
N ASP A 245 14.69 12.32 -1.55
CA ASP A 245 15.65 12.93 -2.46
C ASP A 245 15.64 12.21 -3.80
N ILE A 246 14.81 12.73 -4.72
CA ILE A 246 14.65 12.19 -6.06
C ILE A 246 15.97 12.12 -6.85
N MET A 247 16.93 13.00 -6.54
CA MET A 247 18.24 12.99 -7.20
C MET A 247 19.10 11.78 -6.82
N GLN A 248 18.77 11.11 -5.70
CA GLN A 248 19.40 9.87 -5.24
C GLN A 248 18.60 8.63 -5.64
N MET A 249 17.66 8.76 -6.58
CA MET A 249 16.84 7.63 -7.04
C MET A 249 17.72 6.52 -7.63
N LYS A 250 17.42 5.29 -7.23
CA LYS A 250 18.01 4.07 -7.77
C LYS A 250 16.91 3.10 -8.20
N LYS A 251 17.26 2.07 -8.96
CA LYS A 251 16.36 0.99 -9.35
C LYS A 251 16.62 -0.21 -8.44
N LEU A 252 15.58 -0.88 -7.95
CA LEU A 252 15.76 -2.15 -7.23
C LEU A 252 16.18 -3.24 -8.23
N SER A 253 17.27 -3.95 -7.94
CA SER A 253 17.77 -5.04 -8.78
C SER A 253 16.85 -6.27 -8.70
N ASP A 254 16.28 -6.52 -7.51
CA ASP A 254 15.25 -7.53 -7.28
C ASP A 254 14.15 -6.95 -6.36
N PRO A 255 13.07 -6.39 -6.92
CA PRO A 255 11.97 -5.86 -6.13
C PRO A 255 11.28 -6.91 -5.24
N ALA A 256 11.28 -8.18 -5.64
CA ALA A 256 10.62 -9.23 -4.87
C ALA A 256 11.40 -9.48 -3.58
N GLU A 257 12.70 -9.72 -3.68
CA GLU A 257 13.58 -9.97 -2.53
C GLU A 257 13.65 -8.77 -1.59
N ALA A 258 13.77 -7.55 -2.13
CA ALA A 258 13.87 -6.34 -1.33
C ALA A 258 12.61 -6.09 -0.48
N ILE A 259 11.42 -6.24 -1.08
CA ILE A 259 10.15 -6.05 -0.37
C ILE A 259 9.90 -7.19 0.61
N ASP A 260 10.26 -8.43 0.26
CA ASP A 260 10.06 -9.59 1.13
C ASP A 260 10.88 -9.45 2.43
N ARG A 261 12.14 -9.04 2.28
CA ARG A 261 13.01 -8.78 3.44
C ARG A 261 12.56 -7.58 4.25
N TYR A 262 12.12 -6.52 3.58
CA TYR A 262 11.59 -5.34 4.27
C TYR A 262 10.37 -5.68 5.11
N ALA A 263 9.40 -6.42 4.57
CA ALA A 263 8.20 -6.78 5.31
C ALA A 263 8.51 -7.76 6.44
N ALA A 264 9.41 -8.74 6.22
CA ALA A 264 9.89 -9.60 7.30
C ALA A 264 10.62 -8.80 8.42
N HIS A 265 11.46 -7.83 8.04
CA HIS A 265 12.12 -6.91 8.97
C HIS A 265 11.11 -6.11 9.79
N LEU A 266 10.10 -5.55 9.13
CA LEU A 266 8.99 -4.83 9.76
C LEU A 266 8.24 -5.73 10.75
N PHE A 267 7.84 -6.93 10.33
CA PHE A 267 7.11 -7.89 11.16
C PHE A 267 7.93 -8.45 12.32
N SER A 268 9.25 -8.49 12.20
CA SER A 268 10.15 -8.85 13.29
C SER A 268 10.23 -7.78 14.40
N LYS A 269 9.67 -6.58 14.20
CA LYS A 269 9.86 -5.39 15.05
C LYS A 269 11.33 -5.01 15.21
N ALA A 270 12.14 -5.22 14.17
CA ALA A 270 13.56 -4.86 14.22
C ALA A 270 13.74 -3.34 14.41
N GLU A 271 14.65 -2.97 15.31
CA GLU A 271 14.82 -1.56 15.73
C GLU A 271 15.51 -0.68 14.68
N SER A 272 16.38 -1.27 13.85
CA SER A 272 17.08 -0.53 12.80
C SER A 272 16.18 -0.22 11.62
N GLU A 273 16.47 0.84 10.88
CA GLU A 273 15.81 1.10 9.60
C GLU A 273 16.27 0.07 8.55
N PHE A 274 15.34 -0.48 7.78
CA PHE A 274 15.68 -1.35 6.66
C PHE A 274 16.24 -0.51 5.49
N ASN A 275 17.44 -0.85 5.02
CA ASN A 275 18.10 -0.09 3.96
C ASN A 275 17.83 -0.70 2.57
N PHE A 276 16.90 -0.11 1.82
CA PHE A 276 16.61 -0.55 0.46
C PHE A 276 17.79 -0.34 -0.52
N LEU A 277 18.76 0.51 -0.21
CA LEU A 277 19.91 0.77 -1.10
C LEU A 277 20.84 -0.44 -1.21
N ASP A 278 20.81 -1.37 -0.25
CA ASP A 278 21.58 -2.62 -0.31
C ASP A 278 21.08 -3.56 -1.43
N TYR A 279 19.89 -3.27 -1.98
CA TYR A 279 19.23 -4.02 -3.05
C TYR A 279 19.03 -3.19 -4.32
N ALA A 280 19.73 -2.06 -4.43
CA ALA A 280 19.50 -1.08 -5.49
C ALA A 280 20.75 -0.81 -6.32
N GLU A 281 20.53 -0.55 -7.61
CA GLU A 281 21.55 -0.25 -8.61
C GLU A 281 21.29 1.10 -9.30
N ASP A 282 22.36 1.66 -9.88
CA ASP A 282 22.23 2.81 -10.78
C ASP A 282 21.63 2.37 -12.12
N PHE A 283 20.89 3.27 -12.76
CA PHE A 283 20.23 3.08 -14.06
C PHE A 283 20.24 4.36 -14.88
#